data_AF-A0A851YDF7-F1
#
_entry.id   AF-A0A851YDF7-F1
#
_cell.length_a   1.000
_cell.length_b   1.000
_cell.length_c   1.000
_cell.angle_alpha   90.00
_cell.angle_beta   90.00
_cell.angle_gamma   90.00
#
_symmetry.space_group_name_H-M   'P 1'
#
loop_
_entity.id
_entity.type
_entity.pdbx_description
1 polymer ?
#
loop_
_entity_poly.entity_id
_entity_poly.type
_entity_poly.pdbx_seq_one_letter_code
_entity_poly.pdbx_strand_id
1 'polypeptide(L)'
;MSSQEEILSDVRFSRITRDPKFWEMPEKKRKVKIDKRFRAMFHDKKFKLKYTVDKRGRPVNYTSTENLRKFYALSESDSDLSEDDSKENTEKKKKQKKAKPKREADS
;
A
#
# COMPACT_ATOMS: atom_id res chain seq x y z
N MET A 1 24.78 2.81 10.66
CA MET A 1 25.86 1.83 10.85
C MET A 1 26.58 2.08 12.18
N SER A 2 26.96 3.32 12.53
CA SER A 2 27.62 3.65 13.81
C SER A 2 26.87 3.21 15.07
N SER A 3 25.53 3.28 15.09
CA SER A 3 24.73 2.91 16.27
C SER A 3 24.76 1.42 16.63
N GLN A 4 25.03 0.53 15.67
CA GLN A 4 25.10 -0.91 15.96
C GLN A 4 26.41 -1.29 16.67
N GLU A 5 27.50 -0.61 16.36
CA GLU A 5 28.80 -0.81 17.01
C GLU A 5 28.75 -0.38 18.48
N GLU A 6 28.07 0.73 18.78
CA GLU A 6 27.82 1.19 20.15
C GLU A 6 27.02 0.15 20.96
N ILE A 7 25.96 -0.43 20.38
CA ILE A 7 25.14 -1.46 21.02
C ILE A 7 25.93 -2.75 21.27
N LEU A 8 26.83 -3.13 20.35
CA LEU A 8 27.68 -4.30 20.49
C LEU A 8 28.79 -4.09 21.53
N SER A 9 29.25 -2.86 21.71
CA SER A 9 30.27 -2.49 22.71
C SER A 9 29.73 -2.54 24.14
N ASP A 10 28.43 -2.25 24.35
CA ASP A 10 27.80 -2.32 25.66
C ASP A 10 27.53 -3.79 26.06
N VAL A 11 28.16 -4.23 27.16
CA VAL A 11 28.02 -5.57 27.72
C VAL A 11 26.54 -5.94 27.95
N ARG A 12 25.70 -4.97 28.33
CA ARG A 12 24.27 -5.17 28.59
C ARG A 12 23.49 -5.60 27.34
N PHE A 13 23.88 -5.11 26.16
CA PHE A 13 23.15 -5.31 24.91
C PHE A 13 23.86 -6.25 23.92
N SER A 14 25.08 -6.66 24.23
CA SER A 14 25.88 -7.60 23.43
C SER A 14 25.15 -8.90 23.05
N ARG A 15 24.20 -9.36 23.87
CA ARG A 15 23.40 -10.58 23.64
C ARG A 15 22.23 -10.38 22.67
N ILE A 16 21.71 -9.16 22.51
CA ILE A 16 20.48 -8.89 21.74
C ILE A 16 20.66 -9.21 20.26
N THR A 17 21.85 -8.98 19.71
CA THR A 17 22.13 -9.21 18.28
C THR A 17 22.24 -10.69 17.93
N ARG A 18 22.66 -11.53 18.89
CA ARG A 18 22.92 -12.96 18.68
C ARG A 18 21.75 -13.85 19.12
N ASP A 19 20.94 -13.40 20.08
CA ASP A 19 19.85 -14.20 20.64
C ASP A 19 18.62 -14.17 19.70
N PRO A 20 18.18 -15.33 19.17
CA PRO A 20 17.06 -15.43 18.25
C PRO A 20 15.73 -14.93 18.84
N LYS A 21 15.63 -14.82 20.17
CA LYS A 21 14.47 -14.22 20.84
C LYS A 21 14.25 -12.76 20.42
N PHE A 22 15.32 -12.03 20.14
CA PHE A 22 15.27 -10.62 19.74
C PHE A 22 15.34 -10.41 18.24
N TRP A 23 15.35 -11.48 17.45
CA TRP A 23 15.27 -11.35 16.01
C TRP A 23 13.89 -10.89 15.58
N GLU A 24 13.86 -9.82 14.79
CA GLU A 24 12.62 -9.33 14.22
C GLU A 24 11.99 -10.40 13.31
N MET A 25 10.66 -10.50 13.37
CA MET A 25 9.93 -11.42 12.52
C MET A 25 10.16 -11.07 11.04
N PRO A 26 10.50 -12.05 10.17
CA PRO A 26 10.74 -11.80 8.76
C PRO A 26 9.59 -11.06 8.10
N GLU A 27 9.89 -10.11 7.23
CA GLU A 27 8.86 -9.26 6.61
C GLU A 27 7.77 -10.04 5.88
N LYS A 28 8.15 -11.17 5.25
CA LYS A 28 7.21 -12.07 4.55
C LYS A 28 6.14 -12.66 5.47
N LYS A 29 6.48 -12.90 6.75
CA LYS A 29 5.55 -13.39 7.77
C LYS A 29 4.81 -12.24 8.44
N ARG A 30 5.46 -11.08 8.55
CA ARG A 30 4.90 -9.86 9.17
C ARG A 30 3.81 -9.20 8.32
N LYS A 31 3.99 -9.19 7.00
CA LYS A 31 3.10 -8.49 6.06
C LYS A 31 1.99 -9.42 5.56
N VAL A 32 0.76 -8.92 5.55
CA VAL A 32 -0.44 -9.62 5.07
C VAL A 32 -0.61 -9.41 3.57
N LYS A 33 -0.97 -10.45 2.82
CA LYS A 33 -1.27 -10.32 1.38
C LYS A 33 -2.51 -9.45 1.17
N ILE A 34 -2.43 -8.51 0.24
CA ILE A 34 -3.59 -7.68 -0.10
C ILE A 34 -4.49 -8.37 -1.13
N ASP A 35 -5.80 -8.27 -0.92
CA ASP A 35 -6.82 -8.69 -1.87
C ASP A 35 -7.01 -7.63 -2.97
N LYS A 36 -7.41 -8.06 -4.16
CA LYS A 36 -7.58 -7.23 -5.37
C LYS A 36 -8.50 -6.03 -5.14
N ARG A 37 -9.50 -6.16 -4.26
CA ARG A 37 -10.46 -5.08 -3.93
C ARG A 37 -9.81 -3.87 -3.27
N PHE A 38 -8.72 -4.07 -2.55
CA PHE A 38 -8.10 -3.04 -1.72
C PHE A 38 -6.83 -2.45 -2.36
N ARG A 39 -6.49 -2.93 -3.54
CA ARG A 39 -5.33 -2.51 -4.34
C ARG A 39 -5.32 -1.00 -4.63
N ALA A 40 -6.50 -0.45 -4.91
CA ALA A 40 -6.69 0.97 -5.19
C ALA A 40 -6.32 1.90 -4.02
N MET A 41 -6.30 1.43 -2.76
CA MET A 41 -6.02 2.28 -1.59
C MET A 41 -4.63 2.92 -1.61
N PHE A 42 -3.68 2.34 -2.34
CA PHE A 42 -2.32 2.89 -2.46
C PHE A 42 -2.19 4.00 -3.50
N HIS A 43 -3.08 4.00 -4.50
CA HIS A 43 -2.94 4.80 -5.71
C HIS A 43 -4.00 5.89 -5.80
N ASP A 44 -5.23 5.58 -5.39
CA ASP A 44 -6.35 6.51 -5.42
C ASP A 44 -6.16 7.66 -4.42
N LYS A 45 -6.25 8.90 -4.94
CA LYS A 45 -6.19 10.14 -4.14
C LYS A 45 -7.23 10.20 -3.02
N LYS A 46 -8.34 9.47 -3.16
CA LYS A 46 -9.39 9.37 -2.14
C LYS A 46 -8.89 8.77 -0.83
N PHE A 47 -7.85 7.94 -0.87
CA PHE A 47 -7.28 7.27 0.31
C PHE A 47 -5.91 7.82 0.72
N LYS A 48 -5.30 8.67 -0.12
CA LYS A 48 -4.03 9.36 0.17
C LYS A 48 -4.30 10.59 1.04
N LEU A 49 -4.12 10.44 2.35
CA LEU A 49 -4.29 11.51 3.33
C LEU A 49 -2.99 11.72 4.08
N LYS A 50 -2.55 12.98 4.17
CA LYS A 50 -1.35 13.39 4.91
C LYS A 50 -1.78 14.14 6.16
N TYR A 51 -1.46 13.57 7.32
CA TYR A 51 -1.64 14.24 8.60
C TYR A 51 -0.29 14.77 9.07
N THR A 52 -0.24 16.06 9.40
CA THR A 52 0.97 16.71 9.92
C THR A 52 1.08 16.60 11.45
N VAL A 53 -0.02 16.27 12.13
CA VAL A 53 -0.10 16.25 13.59
C VAL A 53 -0.87 15.00 14.03
N ASP A 54 -0.33 14.29 15.03
CA ASP A 54 -1.00 13.13 15.65
C ASP A 54 -2.14 13.57 16.58
N LYS A 55 -3.00 12.64 17.01
CA LYS A 55 -4.04 12.88 18.04
C LYS A 55 -3.48 13.47 19.34
N ARG A 56 -2.18 13.28 19.61
CA ARG A 56 -1.47 13.81 20.78
C ARG A 56 -0.78 15.16 20.54
N GLY A 57 -0.97 15.79 19.38
CA GLY A 57 -0.38 17.09 19.06
C GLY A 57 1.09 17.04 18.61
N ARG A 58 1.71 15.86 18.54
CA ARG A 58 3.09 15.72 18.06
C ARG A 58 3.14 15.96 16.54
N PRO A 59 4.08 16.77 16.02
CA PRO A 59 4.28 16.90 14.59
C PRO A 59 4.82 15.59 14.03
N VAL A 60 4.18 15.10 12.96
CA VAL A 60 4.54 13.84 12.32
C VAL A 60 4.48 13.96 10.81
N ASN A 61 5.36 13.23 10.14
CA ASN A 61 5.48 13.23 8.68
C ASN A 61 5.08 11.88 8.09
N TYR A 62 4.00 11.26 8.56
CA TYR A 62 3.53 9.98 8.02
C TYR A 62 2.37 10.17 7.05
N THR A 63 2.45 9.50 5.89
CA THR A 63 1.33 9.40 4.95
C THR A 63 0.51 8.13 5.17
N SER A 64 -0.77 8.15 4.80
CA SER A 64 -1.63 6.96 4.90
C SER A 64 -1.06 5.76 4.12
N THR A 65 -0.46 6.02 2.96
CA THR A 65 0.14 4.99 2.10
C THR A 65 1.39 4.37 2.72
N GLU A 66 2.26 5.16 3.35
CA GLU A 66 3.42 4.66 4.11
C GLU A 66 3.00 3.75 5.25
N ASN A 67 1.92 4.09 5.96
CA ASN A 67 1.41 3.26 7.04
C ASN A 67 0.84 1.93 6.52
N LEU A 68 0.10 1.94 5.42
CA LEU A 68 -0.42 0.72 4.80
C LEU A 68 0.72 -0.20 4.30
N ARG A 69 1.81 0.36 3.76
CA ARG A 69 2.98 -0.41 3.28
C ARG A 69 3.69 -1.20 4.38
N LYS A 70 3.53 -0.81 5.66
CA LYS A 70 4.11 -1.55 6.80
C LYS A 70 3.40 -2.88 7.03
N PHE A 71 2.10 -2.94 6.76
CA PHE A 71 1.25 -4.08 7.08
C PHE A 71 0.96 -4.99 5.89
N TYR A 72 0.93 -4.45 4.67
CA TYR A 72 0.54 -5.23 3.49
C TYR A 72 1.73 -5.56 2.58
N ALA A 73 1.73 -6.79 2.08
CA ALA A 73 2.66 -7.24 1.06
C ALA A 73 2.13 -6.82 -0.31
N LEU A 74 2.78 -5.84 -0.93
CA LEU A 74 2.56 -5.46 -2.32
C LEU A 74 3.32 -6.44 -3.21
N SER A 75 2.62 -7.10 -4.13
CA SER A 75 3.29 -7.84 -5.21
C SER A 75 4.00 -6.85 -6.14
N GLU A 76 5.13 -7.21 -6.74
CA GLU A 76 5.85 -6.34 -7.68
C GLU A 76 4.96 -5.85 -8.84
N SER A 77 4.01 -6.69 -9.28
CA SER A 77 3.00 -6.35 -10.30
C SER A 77 1.99 -5.28 -9.84
N ASP A 78 1.98 -4.93 -8.56
CA ASP A 78 1.08 -3.96 -7.93
C ASP A 78 1.70 -2.58 -7.76
N SER A 79 3.03 -2.52 -7.81
CA SER A 79 3.81 -1.29 -7.67
C SER A 79 3.75 -0.40 -8.90
N ASP A 80 3.33 -0.94 -10.05
CA ASP A 80 3.38 -0.28 -11.36
C ASP A 80 2.06 0.40 -11.78
N LEU A 81 1.01 0.29 -10.96
CA LEU A 81 -0.24 1.04 -11.18
C LEU A 81 -0.09 2.48 -10.69
N SER A 82 0.77 3.25 -11.35
CA SER A 82 0.93 4.68 -11.10
C SER A 82 -0.32 5.47 -11.55
N GLU A 83 -0.47 6.67 -10.98
CA GLU A 83 -1.68 7.53 -10.98
C GLU A 83 -2.26 7.95 -12.36
N ASP A 84 -1.66 7.57 -13.48
CA ASP A 84 -2.02 8.06 -14.82
C ASP A 84 -3.13 7.25 -15.52
N ASP A 85 -3.37 6.00 -15.12
CA ASP A 85 -4.29 5.09 -15.84
C ASP A 85 -5.78 5.24 -15.42
N SER A 86 -6.08 6.22 -14.57
CA SER A 86 -7.44 6.42 -14.02
C SER A 86 -8.39 7.24 -14.92
N LYS A 87 -7.91 7.76 -16.06
CA LYS A 87 -8.74 8.50 -17.02
C LYS A 87 -9.21 7.70 -18.24
N GLU A 88 -8.58 6.59 -18.59
CA GLU A 88 -8.87 5.92 -19.87
C GLU A 88 -9.94 4.81 -19.78
N ASN A 89 -10.19 4.24 -18.59
CA ASN A 89 -11.05 3.06 -18.45
C ASN A 89 -12.56 3.34 -18.33
N THR A 90 -12.99 4.60 -18.20
CA THR A 90 -14.42 4.93 -18.11
C THR A 90 -15.10 5.16 -19.46
N GLU A 91 -14.35 5.36 -20.55
CA GLU A 91 -14.95 5.65 -21.86
C GLU A 91 -15.21 4.39 -22.71
N LYS A 92 -14.40 3.33 -22.57
CA LYS A 92 -14.51 2.12 -23.39
C LYS A 92 -15.76 1.28 -23.09
N LYS A 93 -16.39 1.44 -21.91
CA LYS A 93 -17.62 0.69 -21.54
C LYS A 93 -18.94 1.33 -22.00
N LYS A 94 -18.97 2.61 -22.40
CA LYS A 94 -20.21 3.26 -22.88
C LYS A 94 -20.50 3.04 -24.36
N LYS A 95 -19.49 2.75 -25.20
CA LYS A 95 -19.67 2.58 -26.65
C LYS A 95 -20.29 1.23 -27.08
N GLN A 96 -20.28 0.20 -26.24
CA GLN A 96 -20.80 -1.13 -26.62
C GLN A 96 -22.29 -1.38 -26.34
N LYS A 97 -23.02 -0.46 -25.67
CA LYS A 97 -24.46 -0.64 -25.38
C LYS A 97 -25.42 0.13 -26.31
N LYS A 98 -24.92 0.81 -27.35
CA LYS A 98 -25.73 1.62 -28.28
C LYS A 98 -25.64 1.11 -29.72
N ALA A 99 -25.89 -0.18 -29.96
CA ALA A 99 -26.11 -0.69 -31.31
C ALA A 99 -26.84 -2.04 -31.29
N LYS A 100 -28.18 -2.01 -31.19
CA LYS A 100 -29.04 -2.92 -31.95
C LYS A 100 -30.31 -2.17 -32.40
N PRO A 101 -30.69 -2.28 -33.69
CA PRO A 101 -31.70 -1.44 -34.35
C PRO A 101 -33.13 -1.96 -34.15
N LYS A 102 -34.08 -1.04 -34.30
CA LYS A 102 -35.52 -1.25 -34.45
C LYS A 102 -35.80 -2.10 -35.69
N ARG A 103 -36.75 -3.02 -35.61
CA ARG A 103 -37.54 -3.50 -36.77
C ARG A 103 -39.01 -3.27 -36.47
N GLU A 104 -39.67 -2.74 -37.49
CA GLU A 104 -41.02 -2.19 -37.57
C GLU A 104 -42.12 -3.26 -37.40
N ALA A 105 -43.33 -2.74 -37.15
CA ALA A 105 -44.58 -3.46 -37.03
C ALA A 105 -45.23 -3.82 -38.39
N ASP A 106 -46.25 -4.67 -38.29
CA ASP A 106 -47.40 -4.88 -39.19
C ASP A 106 -47.23 -5.74 -40.46
N SER A 107 -47.66 -7.00 -40.36
CA SER A 107 -48.78 -7.64 -41.10
C SER A 107 -48.94 -9.10 -40.68
#